data_AF-A0A0V8RWD6-F1
#
_entry.id   AF-A0A0V8RWD6-F1
#
_cell.length_a   1.000
_cell.length_b   1.000
_cell.length_c   1.000
_cell.angle_alpha   90.00
_cell.angle_beta   90.00
_cell.angle_gamma   90.00
#
_symmetry.space_group_name_H-M   'P 1'
#
loop_
_entity.id
_entity.type
_entity.pdbx_description
1 polymer ?
#
loop_
_entity_poly.entity_id
_entity_poly.type
_entity_poly.pdbx_seq_one_letter_code
_entity_poly.pdbx_strand_id
1 'polypeptide(L)'
;MRRGPDVLHYDMVFDRDALRLIYLGEHWESIRPRTGLQRRVDLFIYSLRKRRERLRGGEEVVISYCDIVGYKLLKPRPRPREATLAPGLLEVLLRDGRRIRVEFSPKVYDMVKSAVKKYLDVRLGDCRGAVKRAR
;
A
#
# COMPACT_ATOMS: atom_id res chain seq x y z
N MET A 1 -0.60 -13.81 9.24
CA MET A 1 0.34 -13.11 8.34
C MET A 1 1.31 -14.15 7.83
N ARG A 2 1.50 -14.30 6.52
CA ARG A 2 2.69 -15.00 6.02
C ARG A 2 3.88 -14.17 6.49
N ARG A 3 4.82 -14.82 7.17
CA ARG A 3 5.97 -14.20 7.82
C ARG A 3 7.22 -14.78 7.16
N GLY A 4 8.11 -13.93 6.66
CA GLY A 4 9.37 -14.31 6.03
C GLY A 4 9.95 -13.23 5.10
N PRO A 5 11.21 -13.42 4.66
CA PRO A 5 11.93 -12.53 3.73
C PRO A 5 11.28 -12.35 2.35
N ASP A 6 10.20 -13.08 2.05
CA ASP A 6 9.52 -13.08 0.74
C ASP A 6 8.45 -11.99 0.58
N VAL A 7 8.33 -11.04 1.52
CA VAL A 7 7.30 -9.99 1.50
C VAL A 7 7.94 -8.62 1.36
N LEU A 8 7.72 -7.99 0.19
CA LEU A 8 8.17 -6.63 -0.09
C LEU A 8 7.25 -5.62 0.60
N HIS A 9 7.84 -4.68 1.34
CA HIS A 9 7.09 -3.63 2.04
C HIS A 9 7.12 -2.32 1.26
N TYR A 10 5.95 -1.70 1.11
CA TYR A 10 5.81 -0.42 0.43
C TYR A 10 5.01 0.57 1.28
N ASP A 11 5.39 1.84 1.17
CA ASP A 11 4.56 2.97 1.55
C ASP A 11 3.59 3.28 0.41
N MET A 12 2.30 3.29 0.71
CA MET A 12 1.29 3.70 -0.26
C MET A 12 0.97 5.19 -0.10
N VAL A 13 1.30 5.97 -1.13
CA VAL A 13 1.12 7.43 -1.15
C VAL A 13 0.15 7.79 -2.27
N PHE A 14 -0.94 8.46 -1.89
CA PHE A 14 -1.90 9.03 -2.83
C PHE A 14 -1.47 10.46 -3.15
N ASP A 15 -0.79 10.62 -4.28
CA ASP A 15 -0.37 11.94 -4.78
C ASP A 15 -1.48 12.57 -5.62
N ARG A 16 -1.28 13.80 -6.09
CA ARG A 16 -2.24 14.52 -6.93
C ARG A 16 -2.53 13.77 -8.23
N ASP A 17 -1.51 13.20 -8.87
CA ASP A 17 -1.61 12.68 -10.24
C ASP A 17 -1.42 11.16 -10.33
N ALA A 18 -0.84 10.53 -9.30
CA ALA A 18 -0.56 9.10 -9.28
C ALA A 18 -0.70 8.47 -7.89
N LEU A 19 -0.93 7.17 -7.89
CA LEU A 19 -0.71 6.30 -6.74
C LEU A 19 0.75 5.83 -6.77
N ARG A 20 1.50 6.15 -5.73
CA ARG A 20 2.91 5.78 -5.60
C ARG A 20 3.08 4.70 -4.54
N LEU A 21 3.82 3.65 -4.87
CA LEU A 21 4.27 2.64 -3.93
C LEU A 21 5.79 2.80 -3.76
N ILE A 22 6.19 3.33 -2.61
CA ILE A 22 7.59 3.62 -2.30
C ILE A 22 8.15 2.43 -1.52
N TYR A 23 9.12 1.72 -2.09
CA TYR A 23 9.71 0.56 -1.43
C TYR A 23 10.39 0.94 -0.11
N LEU A 24 10.19 0.11 0.90
CA LEU A 24 10.70 0.32 2.27
C LEU A 24 11.77 -0.72 2.67
N GLY A 25 12.15 -1.63 1.77
CA GLY A 25 13.04 -2.75 2.07
C GLY A 25 12.30 -4.04 2.49
N GLU A 26 13.03 -5.16 2.52
CA GLU A 26 12.57 -6.47 3.02
C GLU A 26 12.60 -6.58 4.57
N HIS A 27 13.01 -5.50 5.24
CA HIS A 27 13.63 -5.57 6.57
C HIS A 27 12.67 -5.58 7.77
N TRP A 28 11.36 -5.70 7.58
CA TRP A 28 10.45 -5.64 8.74
C TRP A 28 10.51 -6.90 9.62
N GLU A 29 10.78 -8.06 9.05
CA GLU A 29 10.69 -9.33 9.80
C GLU A 29 12.02 -9.95 10.23
N SER A 30 13.11 -9.67 9.52
CA SER A 30 14.46 -10.10 9.94
C SER A 30 14.96 -9.37 11.20
N ILE A 31 14.23 -8.35 11.66
CA ILE A 31 14.48 -7.63 12.90
C ILE A 31 13.18 -7.63 13.73
N ARG A 32 12.80 -8.78 14.32
CA ARG A 32 12.40 -8.66 15.73
C ARG A 32 13.62 -8.02 16.41
N PRO A 33 13.49 -6.87 17.08
CA PRO A 33 14.64 -6.28 17.75
C PRO A 33 15.15 -7.29 18.76
N ARG A 34 16.21 -8.04 18.40
CA ARG A 34 17.02 -8.82 19.34
C ARG A 34 17.82 -7.90 20.27
N THR A 35 17.63 -6.58 20.15
CA THR A 35 18.26 -5.55 20.98
C THR A 35 17.58 -5.35 22.33
N GLY A 36 16.35 -5.86 22.54
CA GLY A 36 15.60 -5.62 23.78
C GLY A 36 15.16 -4.16 23.97
N LEU A 37 15.15 -3.34 22.92
CA LEU A 37 14.79 -1.93 22.99
C LEU A 37 13.27 -1.72 23.09
N GLN A 38 12.87 -0.60 23.70
CA GLN A 38 11.46 -0.20 23.74
C GLN A 38 10.94 0.12 22.34
N ARG A 39 9.70 -0.30 22.04
CA ARG A 39 9.00 -0.12 20.75
C ARG A 39 9.08 1.30 20.12
N ARG A 40 9.21 2.35 20.95
CA ARG A 40 9.38 3.73 20.48
C ARG A 40 10.71 3.95 19.75
N VAL A 41 11.77 3.29 20.22
CA VAL A 41 13.11 3.39 19.64
C VAL A 41 13.16 2.67 18.29
N ASP A 42 12.49 1.52 18.16
CA ASP A 42 12.37 0.82 16.86
C ASP A 42 11.62 1.66 15.84
N LEU A 43 10.53 2.31 16.24
CA LEU A 43 9.77 3.22 15.38
C LEU A 43 10.60 4.44 14.96
N PHE A 44 11.51 4.91 15.82
CA PHE A 44 12.42 5.99 15.51
C PHE A 44 13.53 5.56 14.53
N ILE A 45 14.15 4.40 14.74
CA ILE A 45 15.12 3.83 13.78
C ILE A 45 14.44 3.58 12.43
N TYR A 46 13.21 3.09 12.43
CA TYR A 46 12.39 2.92 11.24
C TYR A 46 12.14 4.24 10.51
N SER A 47 11.77 5.31 11.23
CA SER A 47 11.52 6.62 10.60
C SER A 47 12.80 7.22 9.98
N LEU A 48 13.96 7.03 10.63
CA LEU A 48 15.25 7.45 10.10
C LEU A 48 15.67 6.70 8.84
N ARG A 49 15.50 5.36 8.82
CA ARG A 49 15.80 4.55 7.63
C ARG A 49 14.86 4.84 6.47
N LYS A 50 13.56 4.97 6.76
CA LYS A 50 12.54 5.41 5.81
C LYS A 50 12.86 6.77 5.19
N ARG A 51 13.36 7.71 5.99
CA ARG A 51 13.84 9.01 5.50
C ARG A 51 15.07 8.85 4.59
N ARG A 52 15.99 7.95 4.93
CA ARG A 52 17.22 7.69 4.15
C ARG A 52 16.95 7.03 2.80
N GLU A 53 16.02 6.07 2.74
CA GLU A 53 15.62 5.42 1.48
C GLU A 53 14.90 6.39 0.54
N ARG A 54 14.03 7.26 1.08
CA ARG A 54 13.42 8.35 0.30
C ARG A 54 14.46 9.31 -0.28
N LEU A 55 15.55 9.56 0.44
CA LEU A 55 16.65 10.41 -0.04
C LEU A 55 17.58 9.72 -1.04
N ARG A 56 17.59 8.38 -1.07
CA ARG A 56 18.40 7.57 -1.99
C ARG A 56 17.67 7.23 -3.30
N GLY A 57 16.39 7.59 -3.43
CA GLY A 57 15.59 7.24 -4.60
C GLY A 57 15.28 5.74 -4.64
N GLY A 58 14.88 5.15 -3.51
CA GLY A 58 14.47 3.75 -3.44
C GLY A 58 13.42 3.42 -4.51
N GLU A 59 13.37 2.13 -4.92
CA GLU A 59 12.48 1.68 -5.99
C GLU A 59 11.04 2.15 -5.78
N GLU A 60 10.54 2.90 -6.75
CA GLU A 60 9.20 3.49 -6.74
C GLU A 60 8.38 2.88 -7.86
N VAL A 61 7.21 2.33 -7.51
CA VAL A 61 6.21 1.97 -8.50
C VAL A 61 5.20 3.11 -8.58
N VAL A 62 5.23 3.83 -9.70
CA VAL A 62 4.30 4.92 -9.98
C VAL A 62 3.16 4.42 -10.86
N ILE A 63 1.93 4.58 -10.40
CA ILE A 63 0.73 4.17 -11.11
C ILE A 63 -0.12 5.41 -11.38
N SER A 64 -0.17 5.84 -12.65
CA SER A 64 -1.06 6.93 -13.06
C SER A 64 -2.51 6.54 -12.78
N TYR A 65 -3.31 7.46 -12.22
CA TYR A 65 -4.73 7.18 -11.98
C TYR A 65 -5.48 6.87 -13.26
N CYS A 66 -5.08 7.46 -14.39
CA CYS A 66 -5.74 7.20 -15.66
C CYS A 66 -5.45 5.81 -16.20
N ASP A 67 -4.36 5.18 -15.81
CA ASP A 67 -4.04 3.79 -16.19
C ASP A 67 -4.79 2.76 -15.35
N ILE A 68 -5.43 3.18 -14.26
CA ILE A 68 -6.24 2.30 -13.42
C ILE A 68 -7.64 2.17 -14.04
N VAL A 69 -8.02 0.94 -14.37
CA VAL A 69 -9.38 0.62 -14.88
C VAL A 69 -10.35 0.44 -13.73
N GLY A 70 -9.88 -0.08 -12.60
CA GLY A 70 -10.70 -0.26 -11.41
C GLY A 70 -9.90 -0.81 -10.25
N TYR A 71 -10.58 -1.02 -9.14
CA TYR A 71 -9.97 -1.60 -7.94
C TYR A 71 -10.98 -2.45 -7.17
N LYS A 72 -10.45 -3.30 -6.29
CA LYS A 72 -11.22 -4.06 -5.31
C LYS A 72 -10.57 -3.88 -3.94
N LEU A 73 -11.36 -3.42 -2.96
CA LEU A 73 -10.94 -3.34 -1.57
C LEU A 73 -11.63 -4.44 -0.77
N LEU A 74 -10.86 -5.42 -0.29
CA LEU A 74 -11.37 -6.53 0.50
C LEU A 74 -11.18 -6.25 2.00
N LYS A 75 -12.29 -6.36 2.74
CA LYS A 75 -12.28 -6.25 4.20
C LYS A 75 -11.54 -7.45 4.81
N PRO A 76 -10.70 -7.22 5.84
CA PRO A 76 -10.19 -8.28 6.71
C PRO A 76 -11.33 -9.19 7.18
N ARG A 77 -11.21 -10.50 6.94
CA ARG A 77 -12.17 -11.50 7.42
C ARG A 77 -11.56 -12.38 8.52
N PRO A 78 -12.36 -12.86 9.48
CA PRO A 78 -11.92 -13.89 10.42
C PRO A 78 -11.46 -15.12 9.64
N ARG A 79 -10.33 -15.70 10.04
CA ARG A 79 -9.91 -16.99 9.49
C ARG A 79 -10.62 -18.09 10.28
N PRO A 80 -11.37 -19.00 9.65
CA PRO A 80 -12.20 -19.99 10.35
C PRO A 80 -11.43 -21.01 11.21
N ARG A 81 -10.10 -20.95 11.24
CA ARG A 81 -9.23 -21.84 12.04
C ARG A 81 -8.13 -21.10 12.84
N GLU A 82 -8.10 -19.77 12.81
CA GLU A 82 -7.09 -18.99 13.54
C GLU A 82 -7.80 -17.85 14.30
N ALA A 83 -7.42 -17.61 15.56
CA ALA A 83 -7.87 -16.44 16.34
C ALA A 83 -7.36 -15.09 15.78
N THR A 84 -6.91 -15.06 14.52
CA THR A 84 -6.34 -13.89 13.86
C THR A 84 -7.12 -13.53 12.60
N LEU A 85 -7.27 -12.22 12.38
CA LEU A 85 -7.88 -11.68 11.17
C LEU A 85 -6.93 -11.85 9.97
N ALA A 86 -7.47 -12.24 8.82
CA ALA A 86 -6.76 -12.15 7.55
C ALA A 86 -6.40 -10.69 7.23
N PRO A 87 -5.30 -10.42 6.50
CA PRO A 87 -4.97 -9.06 6.08
C PRO A 87 -6.09 -8.48 5.19
N GLY A 88 -6.19 -7.15 5.17
CA GLY A 88 -6.98 -6.47 4.15
C GLY A 88 -6.21 -6.48 2.82
N LEU A 89 -6.93 -6.39 1.71
CA LEU A 89 -6.33 -6.39 0.37
C LEU A 89 -6.88 -5.24 -0.47
N LEU A 90 -5.99 -4.46 -1.07
CA LEU A 90 -6.31 -3.55 -2.17
C LEU A 90 -5.75 -4.15 -3.46
N GLU A 91 -6.64 -4.49 -4.39
CA GLU A 91 -6.28 -4.95 -5.72
C GLU A 91 -6.58 -3.84 -6.73
N VAL A 92 -5.56 -3.38 -7.44
CA VAL A 92 -5.66 -2.33 -8.48
C VAL A 92 -5.50 -3.00 -9.84
N LEU A 93 -6.48 -2.82 -10.72
CA LEU A 93 -6.48 -3.33 -12.09
C LEU A 93 -6.06 -2.22 -13.06
N LEU A 94 -5.02 -2.49 -13.84
CA LEU A 94 -4.48 -1.55 -14.82
C LEU A 94 -5.05 -1.82 -16.22
N ARG A 95 -4.95 -0.83 -17.12
CA ARG A 95 -5.41 -0.92 -18.53
C ARG A 95 -4.69 -2.00 -19.33
N ASP A 96 -3.44 -2.26 -19.01
CA ASP A 96 -2.63 -3.32 -19.63
C ASP A 96 -2.95 -4.73 -19.11
N GLY A 97 -3.95 -4.86 -18.24
CA GLY A 97 -4.37 -6.14 -17.67
C GLY A 97 -3.58 -6.58 -16.43
N ARG A 98 -2.51 -5.87 -16.05
CA ARG A 98 -1.77 -6.16 -14.82
C ARG A 98 -2.62 -5.88 -13.58
N ARG A 99 -2.35 -6.63 -12.52
CA ARG A 99 -2.99 -6.47 -11.20
C ARG A 99 -1.94 -6.25 -10.13
N ILE A 100 -2.09 -5.15 -9.40
CA ILE A 100 -1.24 -4.82 -8.27
C ILE A 100 -2.01 -5.13 -6.99
N ARG A 101 -1.44 -6.00 -6.15
CA ARG A 101 -2.07 -6.50 -4.93
C ARG A 101 -1.30 -6.00 -3.72
N VAL A 102 -1.94 -5.14 -2.93
CA VAL A 102 -1.35 -4.55 -1.72
C VAL A 102 -2.07 -5.12 -0.50
N GLU A 103 -1.37 -5.95 0.26
CA GLU A 103 -1.84 -6.44 1.55
C GLU A 103 -1.56 -5.41 2.65
N PHE A 104 -2.51 -5.20 3.56
CA PHE A 104 -2.34 -4.26 4.67
C PHE A 104 -2.94 -4.80 5.97
N SER A 105 -2.45 -4.25 7.08
CA SER A 105 -2.90 -4.62 8.42
C SER A 105 -4.40 -4.35 8.60
N PRO A 106 -5.17 -5.27 9.21
CA PRO A 106 -6.60 -5.05 9.48
C PRO A 106 -6.89 -3.76 10.24
N LYS A 107 -5.96 -3.30 11.07
CA LYS A 107 -6.07 -2.09 11.90
C LYS A 107 -6.17 -0.80 11.09
N VAL A 108 -5.68 -0.80 9.85
CA VAL A 108 -5.67 0.39 8.99
C VAL A 108 -6.77 0.35 7.93
N TYR A 109 -7.68 -0.61 7.98
CA TYR A 109 -8.71 -0.78 6.95
C TYR A 109 -9.56 0.48 6.74
N ASP A 110 -10.04 1.11 7.81
CA ASP A 110 -10.89 2.31 7.68
C ASP A 110 -10.10 3.50 7.14
N MET A 111 -8.82 3.60 7.48
CA MET A 111 -7.92 4.62 6.91
C MET A 111 -7.70 4.38 5.41
N VAL A 112 -7.40 3.14 5.00
CA VAL A 112 -7.22 2.77 3.59
C VAL A 112 -8.51 2.98 2.80
N LYS A 113 -9.66 2.55 3.34
CA LYS A 113 -10.98 2.76 2.73
C LYS A 113 -11.26 4.25 2.50
N SER A 114 -10.95 5.08 3.50
CA SER A 114 -11.15 6.54 3.42
C SER A 114 -10.22 7.17 2.38
N ALA A 115 -8.96 6.74 2.32
CA ALA A 115 -8.00 7.21 1.32
C ALA A 115 -8.40 6.81 -0.10
N VAL A 116 -8.80 5.55 -0.30
CA VAL A 116 -9.28 5.06 -1.60
C VAL A 116 -10.50 5.85 -2.08
N LYS A 117 -11.49 6.06 -1.20
CA LYS A 117 -12.67 6.86 -1.55
C LYS A 117 -12.35 8.33 -1.86
N LYS A 118 -11.44 8.93 -1.09
CA LYS A 118 -11.11 10.35 -1.24
C LYS A 118 -10.24 10.63 -2.46
N TYR A 119 -9.29 9.76 -2.75
CA TYR A 119 -8.27 10.01 -3.77
C TYR A 119 -8.48 9.14 -5.01
N LEU A 120 -8.65 7.82 -4.84
CA LEU A 120 -8.72 6.90 -5.98
C LEU A 120 -10.05 7.03 -6.74
N ASP A 121 -11.20 7.01 -6.03
CA ASP A 121 -12.53 7.11 -6.68
C ASP A 121 -12.70 8.42 -7.46
N VAL A 122 -12.31 9.53 -6.84
CA VAL A 122 -12.44 10.87 -7.43
C VAL A 122 -11.61 10.96 -8.72
N ARG A 123 -10.34 10.55 -8.66
CA ARG A 123 -9.42 10.64 -9.80
C ARG A 123 -9.77 9.68 -10.93
N LEU A 124 -10.26 8.49 -10.60
CA LEU A 124 -10.80 7.56 -11.59
C LEU A 124 -12.02 8.15 -12.32
N GLY A 125 -12.88 8.87 -11.59
CA GLY A 125 -13.99 9.63 -12.15
C GLY A 125 -13.52 10.68 -13.16
N ASP A 126 -12.51 11.48 -12.78
CA ASP A 126 -11.94 12.52 -13.63
C ASP A 126 -11.37 11.94 -14.95
N CYS A 127 -10.58 10.87 -14.87
CA CYS A 127 -9.99 10.23 -16.04
C CYS A 127 -11.06 9.61 -16.98
N ARG A 128 -12.16 9.07 -16.44
CA ARG A 128 -13.27 8.53 -17.25
C ARG A 128 -14.14 9.64 -17.85
N GLY A 129 -14.31 10.75 -17.14
CA GLY A 129 -15.06 11.93 -17.60
C GLY A 129 -14.35 12.70 -18.70
N ALA A 130 -13.01 12.81 -18.63
CA ALA A 130 -12.19 13.44 -19.65
C ALA A 130 -12.29 12.74 -21.01
N VAL A 131 -12.36 11.40 -21.02
CA VAL A 131 -12.51 10.60 -22.26
C VAL A 131 -13.86 10.85 -22.95
N LYS A 132 -14.92 11.21 -22.21
CA LYS A 132 -16.24 11.52 -22.79
C LYS A 132 -16.35 12.90 -23.40
N ARG A 133 -15.50 13.86 -23.01
CA ARG A 133 -15.53 15.24 -23.54
C ARG A 133 -14.65 15.44 -24.77
N ALA A 134 -13.84 14.45 -25.12
CA ALA A 134 -12.93 14.47 -26.27
C ALA A 134 -13.48 13.70 -27.50
N ARG A 135 -14.77 13.32 -27.48
CA ARG A 135 -15.51 12.74 -28.60
C ARG A 135 -16.68 13.66 -28.94
#